data_AF-A0A8T2IIW1-F1
#
_entry.id   AF-A0A8T2IIW1-F1
#
_cell.length_a   1.000
_cell.length_b   1.000
_cell.length_c   1.000
_cell.angle_alpha   90.00
_cell.angle_beta   90.00
_cell.angle_gamma   90.00
#
_symmetry.space_group_name_H-M   'P 1'
#
loop_
_entity.id
_entity.type
_entity.pdbx_description
1 polymer ?
#
loop_
_entity_poly.entity_id
_entity_poly.type
_entity_poly.pdbx_seq_one_letter_code
_entity_poly.pdbx_strand_id
1 'polypeptide(L)' 'MRIHFLLFLVLLLSIATMNVDAYFFENEDICYNKGGHCALFCVTTSRIGACTLTPSCCK' A
#
# COMPACT_ATOMS: atom_id res chain seq x y z
N MET A 1 13.31 -33.83 6.75
CA MET A 1 12.16 -32.99 7.16
C MET A 1 12.44 -31.48 7.20
N ARG A 2 13.63 -30.98 7.57
CA ARG A 2 13.88 -29.53 7.76
C ARG A 2 13.83 -28.65 6.49
N ILE A 3 14.23 -29.15 5.33
CA ILE A 3 14.33 -28.34 4.09
C ILE A 3 12.94 -28.00 3.51
N HIS A 4 11.97 -28.92 3.63
CA HIS A 4 10.62 -28.70 3.12
C HIS A 4 9.88 -27.64 3.96
N PHE A 5 10.17 -27.59 5.27
CA PHE A 5 9.65 -26.57 6.16
C PHE A 5 10.17 -25.16 5.81
N LEU A 6 11.46 -25.04 5.48
CA LEU A 6 12.05 -23.76 5.05
C LEU A 6 11.46 -23.27 3.72
N LEU A 7 11.28 -24.16 2.74
CA LEU A 7 10.64 -23.82 1.46
C LEU A 7 9.20 -23.34 1.65
N PHE A 8 8.44 -24.00 2.52
CA PHE A 8 7.07 -23.60 2.83
C PHE A 8 7.01 -22.22 3.52
N LEU A 9 7.93 -21.95 4.44
CA LEU A 9 8.04 -20.65 5.11
C LEU A 9 8.36 -19.52 4.11
N VAL A 10 9.30 -19.74 3.19
CA VAL A 10 9.65 -18.75 2.17
C VAL A 10 8.47 -18.50 1.23
N LEU A 11 7.74 -19.54 0.83
CA LEU A 11 6.56 -19.40 -0.03
C LEU A 11 5.48 -18.53 0.64
N LEU A 12 5.20 -18.77 1.92
CA LEU A 12 4.25 -17.96 2.69
C LEU A 12 4.70 -16.50 2.82
N LEU A 13 6.00 -16.27 3.02
CA LEU A 13 6.56 -14.92 3.10
C LEU A 13 6.37 -14.17 1.78
N SER A 14 6.65 -14.82 0.65
CA SER A 14 6.45 -14.23 -0.69
C SER A 14 4.98 -13.89 -0.97
N ILE A 15 4.05 -14.76 -0.58
CA ILE A 15 2.61 -14.50 -0.76
C ILE A 15 2.17 -13.33 0.13
N ALA A 16 2.67 -13.26 1.37
CA ALA A 16 2.38 -12.15 2.27
C ALA A 16 2.89 -10.81 1.71
N THR A 17 4.11 -10.77 1.14
CA THR A 17 4.65 -9.55 0.53
C THR A 17 3.84 -9.10 -0.68
N MET A 18 3.43 -10.02 -1.57
CA MET A 18 2.67 -9.66 -2.77
C MET A 18 1.26 -9.13 -2.45
N ASN A 19 0.63 -9.65 -1.39
CA ASN A 19 -0.70 -9.19 -0.97
C ASN A 19 -0.63 -7.81 -0.28
N VAL A 20 0.47 -7.53 0.42
CA VAL A 20 0.77 -6.21 0.98
C VAL A 20 1.01 -5.23 -0.16
N ASP A 21 1.93 -5.49 -1.08
CA ASP A 21 2.18 -4.58 -2.22
C ASP A 21 0.90 -4.26 -3.00
N ALA A 22 0.07 -5.24 -3.33
CA ALA A 22 -1.19 -5.01 -4.04
C ALA A 22 -2.15 -4.07 -3.30
N TYR A 23 -2.29 -4.24 -1.97
CA TYR A 23 -3.12 -3.37 -1.13
C TYR A 23 -2.55 -1.94 -1.02
N PHE A 24 -1.23 -1.81 -1.14
CA PHE A 24 -0.54 -0.53 -1.05
C PHE A 24 -0.75 0.29 -2.33
N PHE A 25 -0.57 -0.34 -3.50
CA PHE A 25 -0.77 0.31 -4.80
C PHE A 25 -2.23 0.68 -5.05
N GLU A 26 -3.19 -0.17 -4.64
CA GLU A 26 -4.62 0.12 -4.87
C GLU A 26 -5.05 1.46 -4.24
N ASN A 27 -4.62 1.75 -3.02
CA ASN A 27 -4.98 2.98 -2.32
C ASN A 27 -4.30 4.23 -2.91
N GLU A 28 -3.06 4.11 -3.39
CA GLU A 28 -2.38 5.21 -4.07
C GLU A 28 -3.03 5.49 -5.43
N ASP A 29 -3.30 4.45 -6.21
CA ASP A 29 -3.95 4.58 -7.52
C ASP A 29 -5.36 5.18 -7.40
N ILE A 30 -6.12 4.88 -6.35
CA ILE A 30 -7.41 5.52 -6.09
C ILE A 30 -7.24 7.03 -5.85
N CYS A 31 -6.20 7.45 -5.12
CA CYS A 31 -5.92 8.85 -4.87
C CYS A 31 -5.57 9.59 -6.17
N TYR A 32 -4.65 9.02 -6.96
CA TYR A 32 -4.19 9.61 -8.21
C TYR A 32 -5.29 9.61 -9.30
N ASN A 33 -6.10 8.55 -9.40
CA ASN A 33 -7.25 8.51 -10.32
C ASN A 33 -8.31 9.56 -10.00
N LYS A 34 -8.44 9.97 -8.73
CA LYS A 34 -9.30 11.10 -8.35
C LYS A 34 -8.66 12.45 -8.66
N GLY A 35 -7.45 12.50 -9.22
CA GLY A 35 -6.69 13.72 -9.45
C GLY A 35 -6.16 14.35 -8.16
N GLY A 36 -5.99 13.55 -7.10
CA GLY A 36 -5.32 13.95 -5.88
C GLY A 36 -3.85 13.54 -5.87
N HIS A 37 -3.16 13.82 -4.76
CA HIS A 37 -1.81 13.38 -4.49
C HIS A 37 -1.67 12.94 -3.02
N CYS A 38 -0.75 12.01 -2.78
CA CYS A 38 -0.47 11.50 -1.45
C CYS A 38 0.52 12.41 -0.70
N ALA A 39 0.14 12.88 0.49
CA ALA A 39 0.96 13.73 1.35
C ALA A 39 0.74 13.40 2.84
N LEU A 40 1.69 13.78 3.69
CA LEU A 40 1.54 13.61 5.15
C LEU A 40 0.36 14.43 5.68
N PHE A 41 0.24 15.69 5.23
CA PHE A 41 -0.83 16.61 5.60
C PHE A 41 -1.22 17.44 4.37
N CYS A 42 -2.51 17.73 4.22
CA CYS A 42 -2.99 18.64 3.17
C CYS A 42 -2.87 20.08 3.66
N VAL A 43 -1.93 20.86 3.10
CA VAL A 43 -1.66 22.24 3.55
C VAL A 43 -2.51 23.26 2.79
N THR A 44 -2.51 23.18 1.47
CA THR A 44 -3.23 24.11 0.58
C THR A 44 -4.45 23.47 -0.08
N THR A 45 -4.66 22.18 0.15
CA THR A 45 -5.66 21.33 -0.48
C THR A 45 -6.53 20.68 0.60
N SER A 46 -7.67 20.10 0.21
CA SER A 46 -8.55 19.37 1.12
C SER A 46 -8.21 17.88 1.15
N ARG A 47 -8.48 17.23 2.29
CA ARG A 47 -8.34 15.77 2.40
C ARG A 47 -9.55 15.11 1.74
N ILE A 48 -9.29 14.28 0.73
CA ILE A 48 -10.31 13.53 -0.01
C ILE A 48 -10.24 12.02 0.23
N GLY A 49 -9.22 11.57 0.97
CA GLY A 49 -9.01 10.17 1.32
C GLY A 49 -7.75 9.95 2.16
N ALA A 50 -7.23 8.73 2.11
CA ALA A 50 -5.99 8.33 2.75
C ALA A 50 -5.11 7.58 1.74
N CYS A 51 -3.80 7.66 1.90
CA CYS A 51 -2.86 6.76 1.22
C CYS A 51 -2.18 5.86 2.26
N THR A 52 -1.50 4.83 1.80
CA THR A 52 -0.96 3.80 2.68
C THR A 52 0.35 4.24 3.35
N LEU A 53 1.26 4.86 2.59
CA LEU A 53 2.53 5.38 3.13
C LEU A 53 2.38 6.78 3.74
N THR A 54 1.51 7.59 3.17
CA THR A 54 1.18 8.91 3.70
C THR A 54 -0.30 8.98 4.04
N PRO A 55 -0.68 9.38 5.27
CA PRO A 55 -2.05 9.21 5.75
C PRO A 55 -3.12 10.06 5.02
N SER A 56 -2.71 11.01 4.18
CA SER A 56 -3.61 11.97 3.53
C SER A 56 -3.53 11.88 2.01
N CYS A 57 -4.68 11.64 1.37
CA CYS A 57 -4.86 11.92 -0.05
C CYS A 57 -5.46 13.33 -0.18
N CYS A 58 -4.77 14.20 -0.91
CA CYS A 58 -4.98 15.64 -0.94
C CYS A 58 -5.39 16.12 -2.33
N LYS A 59 -6.43 16.94 -2.43
CA LYS A 59 -6.89 17.60 -3.67
C LYS A 59 -7.51 18.96 -3.39
#